data_AF-E1X096-F1
#
_entry.id   AF-E1X096-F1
#
_cell.length_a   1.000
_cell.length_b   1.000
_cell.length_c   1.000
_cell.angle_alpha   90.00
_cell.angle_beta   90.00
_cell.angle_gamma   90.00
#
_symmetry.space_group_name_H-M   'P 1'
#
loop_
_entity.id
_entity.type
_entity.pdbx_description
1 polymer ?
#
loop_
_entity_poly.entity_id
_entity_poly.type
_entity_poly.pdbx_seq_one_letter_code
_entity_poly.pdbx_strand_id
1 'polypeptide(L)'
;MSENQAKPKSNRNRRYRGRPKKKNPNAQQASNKPSNNNNRKKRYNNRRGPKLSLEDQITLKYNNLLEQHLVARKKYFALYHRADPKQKAKLERIYYNTIAKLREFERGLSGDKLDIFQKHFNSLKEDHIYSVNHEIEPIAEHVSHQGDFDDPHFLQLQKEAKTQYSEDTEESVGSIDDYKQYKGL
;
A
#
# COMPACT_ATOMS: atom_id res chain seq x y z
N MET A 1 30.60 -47.49 -10.88
CA MET A 1 29.68 -48.12 -9.91
C MET A 1 29.03 -47.00 -9.12
N SER A 2 27.88 -46.49 -9.59
CA SER A 2 26.55 -46.59 -8.93
C SER A 2 26.56 -46.00 -7.51
N GLU A 3 25.72 -45.05 -7.10
CA GLU A 3 24.27 -45.02 -7.30
C GLU A 3 23.68 -43.67 -6.85
N ASN A 4 22.71 -43.17 -7.59
CA ASN A 4 21.87 -42.01 -7.27
C ASN A 4 21.07 -42.24 -5.98
N GLN A 5 20.91 -41.24 -5.10
CA GLN A 5 19.63 -41.01 -4.39
C GLN A 5 19.34 -39.52 -4.14
N ALA A 6 18.53 -38.94 -5.01
CA ALA A 6 17.88 -37.65 -4.81
C ALA A 6 16.70 -37.80 -3.83
N LYS A 7 16.63 -36.91 -2.82
CA LYS A 7 15.54 -36.89 -1.83
C LYS A 7 14.20 -36.52 -2.50
N PRO A 8 13.10 -37.28 -2.28
CA PRO A 8 11.81 -36.95 -2.88
C PRO A 8 11.13 -35.75 -2.20
N LYS A 9 10.73 -34.76 -3.00
CA LYS A 9 9.92 -33.60 -2.60
C LYS A 9 8.51 -34.05 -2.18
N SER A 10 8.10 -33.69 -0.97
CA SER A 10 6.77 -33.97 -0.42
C SER A 10 5.69 -33.18 -1.17
N ASN A 11 4.91 -33.90 -2.00
CA ASN A 11 3.80 -33.36 -2.77
C ASN A 11 2.57 -33.19 -1.85
N ARG A 12 2.38 -32.01 -1.25
CA ARG A 12 1.18 -31.67 -0.46
C ARG A 12 -0.01 -31.38 -1.38
N ASN A 13 -0.63 -32.44 -1.88
CA ASN A 13 -1.96 -32.43 -2.51
C ASN A 13 -2.81 -33.58 -1.98
N ARG A 14 -3.04 -33.63 -0.65
CA ARG A 14 -4.10 -34.48 -0.07
C ARG A 14 -5.39 -33.68 0.01
N ARG A 15 -6.13 -33.67 -1.10
CA ARG A 15 -7.57 -33.41 -1.09
C ARG A 15 -8.21 -34.38 -0.10
N TYR A 16 -8.78 -33.85 0.97
CA TYR A 16 -9.52 -34.57 2.00
C TYR A 16 -10.79 -35.17 1.36
N ARG A 17 -10.65 -36.33 0.70
CA ARG A 17 -11.77 -37.16 0.27
C ARG A 17 -12.43 -37.71 1.53
N GLY A 18 -13.71 -37.40 1.70
CA GLY A 18 -14.49 -37.73 2.88
C GLY A 18 -14.31 -39.16 3.34
N ARG A 19 -13.78 -39.33 4.55
CA ARG A 19 -13.96 -40.56 5.30
C ARG A 19 -15.45 -40.68 5.64
N PRO A 20 -16.15 -41.76 5.27
CA PRO A 20 -17.50 -41.99 5.76
C PRO A 20 -17.42 -42.17 7.29
N LYS A 21 -18.12 -41.32 8.04
CA LYS A 21 -18.34 -41.53 9.47
C LYS A 21 -19.02 -42.89 9.64
N LYS A 22 -18.44 -43.78 10.45
CA LYS A 22 -19.06 -45.04 10.86
C LYS A 22 -20.42 -44.71 11.49
N LYS A 23 -21.50 -45.25 10.92
CA LYS A 23 -22.86 -45.13 11.47
C LYS A 23 -22.94 -45.90 12.78
N ASN A 24 -23.41 -45.25 13.84
CA ASN A 24 -23.77 -45.91 15.09
C ASN A 24 -24.92 -46.90 14.84
N PRO A 25 -24.86 -48.13 15.34
CA PRO A 25 -25.91 -49.13 15.12
C PRO A 25 -27.18 -48.91 15.96
N ASN A 26 -27.26 -47.83 16.75
CA ASN A 26 -28.37 -47.56 17.68
C ASN A 26 -29.18 -46.29 17.39
N ALA A 27 -29.08 -45.72 16.18
CA ALA A 27 -29.95 -44.62 15.76
C ALA A 27 -31.27 -45.17 15.18
N GLN A 28 -32.22 -45.47 16.07
CA GLN A 28 -33.58 -45.83 15.69
C GLN A 28 -34.32 -44.61 15.10
N GLN A 29 -34.91 -44.85 13.93
CA GLN A 29 -36.16 -44.27 13.42
C GLN A 29 -36.32 -42.74 13.45
N ALA A 30 -35.99 -42.09 12.33
CA ALA A 30 -36.69 -40.89 11.90
C ALA A 30 -36.80 -40.86 10.37
N SER A 31 -38.03 -41.13 9.91
CA SER A 31 -38.66 -40.77 8.64
C SER A 31 -37.81 -40.68 7.36
N ASN A 32 -38.14 -41.55 6.41
CA ASN A 32 -37.87 -41.41 4.99
C ASN A 32 -38.38 -40.05 4.48
N LYS A 33 -37.49 -39.07 4.35
CA LYS A 33 -37.66 -37.95 3.43
C LYS A 33 -36.77 -38.22 2.21
N PRO A 34 -37.32 -38.34 0.99
CA PRO A 34 -36.48 -38.42 -0.19
C PRO A 34 -35.67 -37.14 -0.28
N SER A 35 -34.36 -37.27 -0.09
CA SER A 35 -33.36 -36.24 -0.31
C SER A 35 -33.45 -35.80 -1.77
N ASN A 36 -34.22 -34.74 -2.03
CA ASN A 36 -34.34 -34.13 -3.33
C ASN A 36 -33.04 -33.36 -3.62
N ASN A 37 -32.04 -34.12 -4.07
CA ASN A 37 -30.70 -33.64 -4.35
C ASN A 37 -30.69 -32.94 -5.72
N ASN A 38 -31.41 -31.80 -5.81
CA ASN A 38 -31.38 -30.91 -6.97
C ASN A 38 -30.10 -30.06 -6.95
N ASN A 39 -28.95 -30.73 -7.01
CA ASN A 39 -27.68 -30.14 -7.43
C ASN A 39 -27.68 -29.92 -8.94
N ARG A 40 -28.73 -29.27 -9.48
CA ARG A 40 -28.61 -28.57 -10.75
C ARG A 40 -27.74 -27.36 -10.46
N LYS A 41 -26.41 -27.56 -10.55
CA LYS A 41 -25.47 -26.48 -10.85
C LYS A 41 -26.10 -25.75 -12.04
N LYS A 42 -26.76 -24.63 -11.77
CA LYS A 42 -27.15 -23.67 -12.81
C LYS A 42 -25.83 -23.33 -13.48
N ARG A 43 -25.54 -24.01 -14.60
CA ARG A 43 -24.54 -23.55 -15.54
C ARG A 43 -25.08 -22.19 -15.93
N TYR A 44 -24.50 -21.14 -15.36
CA TYR A 44 -24.71 -19.77 -15.82
C TYR A 44 -24.11 -19.71 -17.22
N ASN A 45 -24.83 -20.30 -18.17
CA ASN A 45 -24.55 -20.18 -19.57
C ASN A 45 -24.79 -18.71 -19.91
N ASN A 46 -23.68 -18.01 -20.08
CA ASN A 46 -23.56 -16.91 -21.02
C ASN A 46 -24.66 -15.84 -20.92
N ARG A 47 -24.72 -15.11 -19.80
CA ARG A 47 -25.07 -13.69 -19.90
C ARG A 47 -23.85 -12.94 -20.43
N ARG A 48 -23.51 -13.18 -21.70
CA ARG A 48 -22.65 -12.28 -22.46
C ARG A 48 -23.53 -11.07 -22.76
N GLY A 49 -23.61 -10.16 -21.79
CA GLY A 49 -24.08 -8.81 -22.06
C GLY A 49 -23.26 -8.18 -23.19
N PRO A 50 -23.70 -7.03 -23.72
CA PRO A 50 -22.95 -6.32 -24.74
C PRO A 50 -21.49 -6.19 -24.32
N LYS A 51 -20.58 -6.56 -25.23
CA LYS A 51 -19.14 -6.41 -24.98
C LYS A 51 -18.86 -4.91 -24.98
N LEU A 52 -18.32 -4.42 -23.86
CA LEU A 52 -17.82 -3.04 -23.72
C LEU A 52 -16.85 -2.71 -24.85
N SER A 53 -16.72 -1.42 -25.20
CA SER A 53 -15.67 -0.98 -26.13
C SER A 53 -14.29 -1.41 -25.60
N LEU A 54 -13.31 -1.57 -26.49
CA LEU A 54 -11.95 -1.92 -26.08
C LEU A 54 -11.39 -0.88 -25.08
N GLU A 55 -11.68 0.39 -25.33
CA GLU A 55 -11.37 1.51 -24.44
C GLU A 55 -12.02 1.35 -23.07
N ASP A 56 -13.34 1.19 -23.02
CA ASP A 56 -14.08 1.00 -21.77
C ASP A 56 -13.58 -0.21 -20.98
N GLN A 57 -13.19 -1.30 -21.65
CA GLN A 57 -12.63 -2.48 -20.97
C GLN A 57 -11.29 -2.18 -20.30
N ILE A 58 -10.43 -1.42 -20.98
CA ILE A 58 -9.11 -1.02 -20.45
C ILE A 58 -9.31 -0.06 -19.28
N THR A 59 -10.12 0.98 -19.47
CA THR A 59 -10.42 2.00 -18.46
C THR A 59 -11.07 1.39 -17.22
N LEU A 60 -12.09 0.54 -17.38
CA LEU A 60 -12.76 -0.13 -16.27
C LEU A 60 -11.78 -1.03 -15.50
N LYS A 61 -10.92 -1.77 -16.19
CA LYS A 61 -9.94 -2.66 -15.56
C LYS A 61 -8.88 -1.86 -14.80
N TYR A 62 -8.37 -0.79 -15.39
CA TYR A 62 -7.42 0.11 -14.74
C TYR A 62 -8.01 0.75 -13.49
N ASN A 63 -9.20 1.34 -13.60
CA ASN A 63 -9.88 1.99 -12.48
C ASN A 63 -10.15 1.01 -11.33
N ASN A 64 -10.57 -0.22 -11.63
CA ASN A 64 -10.74 -1.26 -10.61
C ASN A 64 -9.42 -1.59 -9.87
N LEU A 65 -8.30 -1.70 -10.59
CA LEU A 65 -6.99 -1.96 -9.97
C LEU A 65 -6.51 -0.77 -9.15
N LEU A 66 -6.73 0.45 -9.65
CA LEU A 66 -6.41 1.70 -8.97
C LEU A 66 -7.22 1.84 -7.68
N GLU A 67 -8.53 1.62 -7.71
CA GLU A 67 -9.39 1.65 -6.52
C GLU A 67 -8.95 0.63 -5.48
N GLN A 68 -8.63 -0.60 -5.90
CA GLN A 68 -8.09 -1.63 -4.99
C GLN A 68 -6.79 -1.16 -4.33
N HIS A 69 -5.90 -0.54 -5.10
CA HIS A 69 -4.65 0.00 -4.57
C HIS A 69 -4.89 1.17 -3.60
N LEU A 70 -5.78 2.11 -3.94
CA LEU A 70 -6.11 3.24 -3.06
C LEU A 70 -6.71 2.77 -1.73
N VAL A 71 -7.61 1.79 -1.75
CA VAL A 71 -8.17 1.19 -0.53
C VAL A 71 -7.08 0.48 0.29
N ALA A 72 -6.19 -0.27 -0.36
CA ALA A 72 -5.07 -0.93 0.32
C ALA A 72 -4.09 0.08 0.92
N ARG A 73 -3.74 1.14 0.18
CA ARG A 73 -2.89 2.25 0.62
C ARG A 73 -3.48 2.94 1.84
N LYS A 74 -4.75 3.32 1.78
CA LYS A 74 -5.46 3.96 2.90
C LYS A 74 -5.43 3.07 4.15
N LYS A 75 -5.73 1.77 4.00
CA LYS A 75 -5.73 0.82 5.13
C LYS A 75 -4.33 0.62 5.72
N TYR A 76 -3.31 0.51 4.88
CA TYR A 76 -1.93 0.32 5.31
C TYR A 76 -1.45 1.49 6.16
N PHE A 77 -1.56 2.73 5.63
CA PHE A 77 -1.08 3.91 6.35
C PHE A 77 -1.93 4.26 7.57
N ALA A 78 -3.26 4.06 7.53
CA ALA A 78 -4.12 4.30 8.69
C ALA A 78 -3.77 3.42 9.91
N LEU A 79 -3.26 2.20 9.67
CA LEU A 79 -2.94 1.23 10.72
C LEU A 79 -1.43 1.02 10.90
N TYR A 80 -0.58 1.73 10.16
CA TYR A 80 0.86 1.45 10.07
C TYR A 80 1.58 1.48 11.43
N HIS A 81 1.21 2.43 12.29
CA HIS A 81 1.78 2.60 13.63
C HIS A 81 0.96 1.93 14.74
N ARG A 82 -0.27 1.48 14.45
CA ARG A 82 -1.23 1.00 15.45
C ARG A 82 -1.48 -0.51 15.40
N ALA A 83 -1.16 -1.16 14.28
CA ALA A 83 -1.46 -2.57 14.09
C ALA A 83 -0.39 -3.49 14.67
N ASP A 84 -0.83 -4.68 15.11
CA ASP A 84 0.05 -5.78 15.48
C ASP A 84 1.01 -6.14 14.33
N PRO A 85 2.22 -6.65 14.61
CA PRO A 85 3.21 -7.02 13.59
C PRO A 85 2.66 -7.96 12.50
N LYS A 86 1.81 -8.93 12.89
CA LYS A 86 1.17 -9.86 11.94
C LYS A 86 0.17 -9.17 11.02
N GLN A 87 -0.60 -8.22 11.56
CA GLN A 87 -1.57 -7.45 10.79
C GLN A 87 -0.86 -6.47 9.86
N LYS A 88 0.20 -5.81 10.35
CA LYS A 88 1.07 -4.93 9.57
C LYS A 88 1.66 -5.67 8.37
N ALA A 89 2.28 -6.84 8.57
CA ALA A 89 2.85 -7.65 7.49
C ALA A 89 1.77 -8.08 6.46
N LYS A 90 0.54 -8.37 6.90
CA LYS A 90 -0.57 -8.70 5.99
C LYS A 90 -0.98 -7.49 5.15
N LEU A 91 -1.12 -6.32 5.77
CA LEU A 91 -1.49 -5.07 5.07
C LEU A 91 -0.40 -4.65 4.09
N GLU A 92 0.86 -4.77 4.49
CA GLU A 92 2.03 -4.51 3.66
C GLU A 92 2.05 -5.39 2.41
N ARG A 93 1.87 -6.70 2.59
CA ARG A 93 1.78 -7.64 1.47
C ARG A 93 0.64 -7.29 0.52
N ILE A 94 -0.52 -6.88 1.05
CA ILE A 94 -1.66 -6.47 0.22
C ILE A 94 -1.32 -5.19 -0.55
N TYR A 95 -0.72 -4.20 0.11
CA TYR A 95 -0.30 -2.95 -0.50
C TYR A 95 0.66 -3.19 -1.69
N TYR A 96 1.76 -3.92 -1.45
CA TYR A 96 2.72 -4.23 -2.51
C TYR A 96 2.15 -5.11 -3.63
N ASN A 97 1.28 -6.07 -3.31
CA ASN A 97 0.64 -6.89 -4.33
C ASN A 97 -0.32 -6.08 -5.21
N THR A 98 -1.05 -5.10 -4.67
CA THR A 98 -1.98 -4.27 -5.46
C THR A 98 -1.23 -3.33 -6.41
N ILE A 99 -0.16 -2.68 -5.94
CA ILE A 99 0.65 -1.81 -6.82
C ILE A 99 1.39 -2.61 -7.88
N ALA A 100 1.88 -3.81 -7.56
CA ALA A 100 2.52 -4.69 -8.53
C ALA A 100 1.55 -5.07 -9.65
N LYS A 101 0.31 -5.47 -9.32
CA LYS A 101 -0.73 -5.77 -10.32
C LYS A 101 -1.08 -4.59 -11.21
N LEU A 102 -1.10 -3.38 -10.64
CA LEU A 102 -1.35 -2.16 -11.40
C LEU A 102 -0.23 -1.93 -12.42
N ARG A 103 1.03 -1.99 -11.99
CA ARG A 103 2.20 -1.85 -12.88
C ARG A 103 2.32 -2.98 -13.89
N GLU A 104 1.99 -4.21 -13.52
CA GLU A 104 1.93 -5.35 -14.45
C GLU A 104 0.87 -5.15 -15.52
N PHE A 105 -0.27 -4.55 -15.16
CA PHE A 105 -1.30 -4.19 -16.13
C PHE A 105 -0.81 -3.11 -17.10
N GLU A 106 -0.19 -2.04 -16.59
CA GLU A 106 0.39 -0.98 -17.42
C GLU A 106 1.46 -1.52 -18.38
N ARG A 107 2.39 -2.33 -17.88
CA ARG A 107 3.45 -2.96 -18.69
C ARG A 107 2.90 -4.00 -19.69
N GLY A 108 1.76 -4.61 -19.37
CA GLY A 108 1.10 -5.59 -20.22
C GLY A 108 0.24 -4.98 -21.32
N LEU A 109 0.06 -3.66 -21.34
CA LEU A 109 -0.58 -2.95 -22.46
C LEU A 109 0.43 -2.82 -23.60
N SER A 110 0.09 -3.36 -24.76
CA SER A 110 0.92 -3.29 -25.98
C SER A 110 0.05 -3.05 -27.21
N GLY A 111 0.62 -2.40 -28.23
CA GLY A 111 -0.07 -2.06 -29.48
C GLY A 111 -1.23 -1.09 -29.27
N ASP A 112 -2.33 -1.29 -29.98
CA ASP A 112 -3.50 -0.40 -29.98
C ASP A 112 -4.06 -0.08 -28.58
N LYS A 113 -3.93 -1.00 -27.62
CA LYS A 113 -4.41 -0.81 -26.25
C LYS A 113 -3.62 0.23 -25.49
N LEU A 114 -2.30 0.31 -25.75
CA LEU A 114 -1.42 1.29 -25.13
C LEU A 114 -1.71 2.69 -25.66
N ASP A 115 -1.94 2.82 -26.96
CA ASP A 115 -2.28 4.10 -27.58
C ASP A 115 -3.61 4.63 -27.06
N ILE A 116 -4.63 3.77 -26.95
CA ILE A 116 -5.92 4.12 -26.35
C ILE A 116 -5.74 4.55 -24.89
N PHE A 117 -4.95 3.79 -24.12
CA PHE A 117 -4.68 4.10 -22.72
C PHE A 117 -3.96 5.45 -22.56
N GLN A 118 -2.93 5.72 -23.34
CA GLN A 118 -2.18 6.99 -23.29
C GLN A 118 -3.05 8.17 -23.72
N LYS A 119 -3.88 8.02 -24.76
CA LYS A 119 -4.83 9.05 -25.16
C LYS A 119 -5.85 9.35 -24.06
N HIS A 120 -6.34 8.32 -23.37
CA HIS A 120 -7.35 8.52 -22.33
C HIS A 120 -6.75 9.11 -21.04
N PHE A 121 -5.61 8.62 -20.56
CA PHE A 121 -5.06 8.99 -19.25
C PHE A 121 -3.95 10.05 -19.28
N ASN A 122 -3.18 10.13 -20.36
CA ASN A 122 -2.10 11.12 -20.53
C ASN A 122 -2.50 12.25 -21.51
N SER A 123 -3.78 12.41 -21.82
CA SER A 123 -4.23 13.53 -22.66
C SER A 123 -4.17 14.87 -21.96
N LEU A 124 -4.27 14.89 -20.62
CA LEU A 124 -4.15 16.12 -19.85
C LEU A 124 -2.67 16.50 -19.75
N LYS A 125 -2.24 17.41 -20.63
CA LYS A 125 -0.92 18.02 -20.58
C LYS A 125 -0.83 18.93 -19.35
N GLU A 126 0.38 19.05 -18.80
CA GLU A 126 0.68 20.03 -17.77
C GLU A 126 0.37 21.44 -18.32
N ASP A 127 -0.33 22.25 -17.52
CA ASP A 127 -0.64 23.63 -17.88
C ASP A 127 0.54 24.52 -17.52
N HIS A 128 1.22 25.04 -18.54
CA HIS A 128 2.32 25.98 -18.40
C HIS A 128 1.94 27.41 -18.82
N ILE A 129 0.65 27.72 -19.01
CA ILE A 129 0.21 29.03 -19.50
C ILE A 129 0.71 30.15 -18.57
N TYR A 130 0.57 29.97 -17.25
CA TYR A 130 1.06 30.96 -16.29
C TYR A 130 2.57 31.14 -16.38
N SER A 131 3.34 30.04 -16.40
CA SER A 131 4.80 30.07 -16.47
C SER A 131 5.30 30.72 -17.75
N VAL A 132 4.70 30.40 -18.91
CA VAL A 132 5.00 31.03 -20.21
C VAL A 132 4.69 32.54 -20.18
N ASN A 133 3.54 32.93 -19.61
CA ASN A 133 3.14 34.33 -19.52
C ASN A 133 4.03 35.17 -18.59
N HIS A 134 4.68 34.54 -17.61
CA HIS A 134 5.50 35.22 -16.60
C HIS A 134 7.00 34.92 -16.77
N GLU A 135 7.40 34.27 -17.88
CA GLU A 135 8.79 33.91 -18.18
C GLU A 135 9.46 33.10 -17.05
N ILE A 136 8.68 32.29 -16.34
CA ILE A 136 9.15 31.40 -15.28
C ILE A 136 9.46 30.04 -15.91
N GLU A 137 10.62 29.46 -15.61
CA GLU A 137 10.90 28.09 -16.03
C GLU A 137 9.88 27.12 -15.41
N PRO A 138 9.20 26.28 -16.21
CA PRO A 138 8.19 25.36 -15.71
C PRO A 138 8.78 24.22 -14.87
N ILE A 139 10.10 24.01 -14.95
CA ILE A 139 10.82 23.01 -14.19
C ILE A 139 11.33 23.66 -12.91
N ALA A 140 10.96 23.10 -11.76
CA ALA A 140 11.46 23.59 -10.48
C ALA A 140 12.99 23.40 -10.39
N GLU A 141 13.71 24.43 -9.96
CA GLU A 141 15.13 24.32 -9.66
C GLU A 141 15.36 23.30 -8.53
N HIS A 142 16.43 22.52 -8.65
CA HIS A 142 16.79 21.55 -7.63
C HIS A 142 17.32 22.27 -6.38
N VAL A 143 16.52 22.29 -5.32
CA VAL A 143 16.94 22.81 -4.00
C VAL A 143 17.69 21.70 -3.25
N SER A 144 18.95 21.93 -2.88
CA SER A 144 19.68 21.01 -2.01
C SER A 144 18.97 20.89 -0.66
N HIS A 145 18.89 19.68 -0.10
CA HIS A 145 18.39 19.44 1.27
C HIS A 145 19.52 19.12 2.26
N GLN A 146 20.78 19.21 1.81
CA GLN A 146 21.96 18.95 2.62
C GLN A 146 22.78 20.24 2.71
N GLY A 147 22.99 20.74 3.92
CA GLY A 147 23.69 21.99 4.22
C GLY A 147 23.11 22.73 5.43
N ASP A 148 23.74 23.85 5.78
CA ASP A 148 23.18 24.81 6.74
C ASP A 148 22.15 25.67 6.02
N PHE A 149 20.87 25.47 6.36
CA PHE A 149 19.77 26.27 5.84
C PHE A 149 19.41 27.37 6.83
N ASP A 150 19.14 28.55 6.29
CA ASP A 150 18.52 29.61 7.05
C ASP A 150 17.11 29.18 7.47
N ASP A 151 16.93 28.82 8.73
CA ASP A 151 15.59 28.56 9.27
C ASP A 151 14.78 29.88 9.20
N PRO A 152 13.67 29.90 8.44
CA PRO A 152 12.84 31.10 8.30
C PRO A 152 12.10 31.46 9.59
N HIS A 153 12.08 30.57 10.58
CA HIS A 153 11.38 30.79 11.85
C HIS A 153 12.24 31.47 12.92
N PHE A 154 13.56 31.61 12.72
CA PHE A 154 14.39 32.39 13.63
C PHE A 154 14.35 33.86 13.28
N LEU A 155 14.09 34.69 14.31
CA LEU A 155 14.30 36.13 14.22
C LEU A 155 15.81 36.42 14.05
N GLN A 156 16.16 37.54 13.40
CA GLN A 156 17.56 37.94 13.18
C GLN A 156 18.36 37.95 14.49
N LEU A 157 17.79 38.51 15.56
CA LEU A 157 18.38 38.52 16.90
C LEU A 157 18.68 37.13 17.46
N GLN A 158 17.85 36.13 17.15
CA GLN A 158 18.05 34.75 17.61
C GLN A 158 19.16 34.05 16.83
N LYS A 159 19.29 34.36 15.53
CA LYS A 159 20.42 33.89 14.71
C LYS A 159 21.74 34.45 15.21
N GLU A 160 21.75 35.74 15.55
CA GLU A 160 22.90 36.44 16.13
C GLU A 160 23.25 35.94 17.54
N ALA A 161 22.27 35.69 18.39
CA ALA A 161 22.51 35.13 19.72
C ALA A 161 23.10 33.71 19.63
N LYS A 162 22.63 32.88 18.70
CA LYS A 162 23.17 31.53 18.51
C LYS A 162 24.66 31.54 18.14
N THR A 163 25.13 32.53 17.37
CA THR A 163 26.55 32.66 17.03
C THR A 163 27.36 33.34 18.14
N GLN A 164 26.77 34.30 18.86
CA GLN A 164 27.45 34.99 19.96
C GLN A 164 27.63 34.13 21.20
N TYR A 165 26.69 33.21 21.49
CA TYR A 165 26.70 32.35 22.68
C TYR A 165 26.93 30.87 22.35
N SER A 166 27.36 30.51 21.13
CA SER A 166 27.64 29.10 20.78
C SER A 166 28.78 28.48 21.56
N GLU A 167 29.71 29.31 22.02
CA GLU A 167 30.91 28.91 22.78
C GLU A 167 30.78 29.22 24.27
N ASP A 168 29.63 29.76 24.69
CA ASP A 168 29.36 30.03 26.09
C ASP A 168 29.22 28.71 26.86
N THR A 169 30.24 28.42 27.66
CA THR A 169 30.34 27.23 28.52
C THR A 169 30.22 27.62 29.99
N GLU A 170 29.85 28.87 30.29
CA GLU A 170 29.57 29.29 31.65
C GLU A 170 28.27 28.63 32.12
N GLU A 171 28.41 27.43 32.69
CA GLU A 171 27.37 26.85 33.51
C GLU A 171 27.00 27.87 34.59
N SER A 172 25.71 28.19 34.71
CA SER A 172 25.18 28.89 35.88
C SER A 172 25.29 27.94 37.08
N VAL A 173 26.48 27.90 37.68
CA VAL A 173 26.74 27.12 38.89
C VAL A 173 26.26 27.95 40.07
N GLY A 174 24.97 27.85 40.38
CA GLY A 174 24.44 28.25 41.69
C GLY A 174 24.42 27.03 42.60
N SER A 175 25.07 27.13 43.77
CA SER A 175 24.86 26.13 44.83
C SER A 175 23.44 26.25 45.37
N ILE A 176 22.90 25.17 45.94
CA ILE A 176 21.62 25.21 46.66
C ILE A 176 21.64 26.26 47.80
N ASP A 177 22.82 26.58 48.31
CA ASP A 177 23.00 27.61 49.33
C ASP A 177 22.90 29.04 48.77
N ASP A 178 23.32 29.27 47.52
CA ASP A 178 23.12 30.57 46.84
C ASP A 178 21.63 30.83 46.61
N TYR A 179 20.87 29.78 46.28
CA TYR A 179 19.42 29.86 46.15
C TYR A 179 18.73 30.25 47.47
N LYS A 180 19.18 29.68 48.60
CA LYS A 180 18.64 30.02 49.93
C LYS A 180 18.97 31.45 50.33
N GLN A 181 20.21 31.91 50.09
CA GLN A 181 20.60 33.30 50.33
C GLN A 181 19.78 34.29 49.50
N TYR A 182 19.57 34.01 48.21
CA TYR A 182 18.72 34.84 47.35
C TYR A 182 17.25 34.87 47.81
N LYS A 183 16.73 33.74 48.29
CA LYS A 183 15.34 33.62 48.77
C LYS A 183 15.13 34.00 50.24
N GLY A 184 16.19 34.29 50.98
CA GLY A 184 16.13 34.61 52.40
C GLY A 184 15.58 33.46 53.26
N LEU A 185 15.88 32.22 52.89
CA LEU A 185 15.47 30.98 53.59
C LEU A 185 16.57 30.43 54.50
#